data_AF-A0A7J4TNS1-F1
#
_entry.id   AF-A0A7J4TNS1-F1
#
_cell.length_a   1.000
_cell.length_b   1.000
_cell.length_c   1.000
_cell.angle_alpha   90.00
_cell.angle_beta   90.00
_cell.angle_gamma   90.00
#
_symmetry.space_group_name_H-M   'P 1'
#
loop_
_entity.id
_entity.type
_entity.pdbx_description
1 polymer ?
#
loop_
_entity_poly.entity_id
_entity_poly.type
_entity_poly.pdbx_seq_one_letter_code
_entity_poly.pdbx_strand_id
1 'polypeptide(L)'
;MSGNESPSRRFADVTSATNDLTVGPSVLSMETSCGVVLVNYGTVLLLQYPQGHWDFPKGHVEDDDADHHSTAQRELTEETGIDQIQFVDDFVERSEYSYRHRGKKKVKQVYWYLAQTEQISVKLSHEHRGYMWLDWDMAEQQLSHEETKSVLRSARQHMSALGLE
;
A
#
# COMPACT_ATOMS: atom_id res chain seq x y z
N MET A 1 -64.80 34.51 -45.18
CA MET A 1 -63.84 35.63 -45.16
C MET A 1 -64.10 36.44 -43.90
N SER A 2 -63.02 36.99 -43.31
CA SER A 2 -62.82 37.46 -41.92
C SER A 2 -62.55 36.30 -40.94
N GLY A 3 -61.34 36.04 -40.45
CA GLY A 3 -60.13 36.86 -40.33
C GLY A 3 -60.12 37.56 -38.99
N ASN A 4 -59.41 37.01 -37.99
CA ASN A 4 -58.82 37.83 -36.95
C ASN A 4 -57.51 37.21 -36.44
N GLU A 5 -56.47 38.02 -36.47
CA GLU A 5 -55.09 37.73 -36.07
C GLU A 5 -54.89 37.85 -34.56
N SER A 6 -53.75 37.30 -34.11
CA SER A 6 -53.19 37.28 -32.74
C SER A 6 -52.81 38.69 -32.20
N PRO A 7 -52.43 38.85 -30.90
CA PRO A 7 -51.00 38.74 -30.54
C PRO A 7 -50.63 38.36 -29.07
N SER A 8 -49.58 37.53 -28.95
CA SER A 8 -48.33 37.65 -28.16
C SER A 8 -48.22 38.17 -26.69
N ARG A 9 -47.33 37.46 -25.93
CA ARG A 9 -46.50 37.79 -24.73
C ARG A 9 -47.10 37.42 -23.33
N ARG A 10 -46.41 36.80 -22.35
CA ARG A 10 -44.99 36.80 -21.90
C ARG A 10 -44.56 35.50 -21.13
N PHE A 11 -43.23 35.22 -21.17
CA PHE A 11 -42.24 34.59 -20.22
C PHE A 11 -42.66 34.20 -18.78
N ALA A 12 -42.07 33.28 -17.99
CA ALA A 12 -40.92 32.34 -17.94
C ALA A 12 -41.26 31.23 -16.87
N ASP A 13 -40.69 30.01 -16.85
CA ASP A 13 -39.51 29.56 -16.05
C ASP A 13 -39.37 28.01 -16.21
N VAL A 14 -38.18 27.43 -16.52
CA VAL A 14 -37.28 26.67 -15.60
C VAL A 14 -38.01 25.57 -14.80
N THR A 15 -37.76 24.25 -14.83
CA THR A 15 -36.61 23.30 -14.89
C THR A 15 -37.18 21.91 -15.27
N SER A 16 -36.48 20.92 -15.82
CA SER A 16 -35.60 19.98 -15.10
C SER A 16 -35.22 18.84 -16.06
N ALA A 17 -33.92 18.60 -16.21
CA ALA A 17 -33.34 17.49 -16.95
C ALA A 17 -33.19 16.25 -16.06
N THR A 18 -33.46 15.09 -16.68
CA THR A 18 -32.77 13.79 -16.54
C THR A 18 -32.43 13.24 -15.15
N ASN A 19 -32.81 11.98 -14.89
CA ASN A 19 -31.86 11.03 -14.34
C ASN A 19 -32.26 9.59 -14.68
N ASP A 20 -31.54 9.00 -15.63
CA ASP A 20 -31.39 7.56 -15.79
C ASP A 20 -30.23 7.14 -14.88
N LEU A 21 -30.49 6.21 -13.95
CA LEU A 21 -29.51 5.71 -12.99
C LEU A 21 -29.55 4.18 -12.98
N THR A 22 -28.90 3.57 -13.96
CA THR A 22 -28.43 2.19 -13.84
C THR A 22 -27.15 2.19 -13.00
N VAL A 23 -27.27 1.90 -11.69
CA VAL A 23 -26.12 1.63 -10.82
C VAL A 23 -25.72 0.16 -11.00
N GLY A 24 -24.63 -0.09 -11.74
CA GLY A 24 -23.98 -1.39 -11.78
C GLY A 24 -23.30 -1.73 -10.44
N PRO A 25 -23.04 -3.02 -10.15
CA PRO A 25 -22.45 -3.43 -8.88
C PRO A 25 -21.03 -2.85 -8.76
N SER A 26 -20.76 -2.12 -7.68
CA SER A 26 -19.41 -1.67 -7.37
C SER A 26 -18.57 -2.89 -7.01
N VAL A 27 -17.83 -3.41 -7.98
CA VAL A 27 -16.70 -4.30 -7.69
C VAL A 27 -15.77 -3.48 -6.80
N LEU A 28 -15.64 -3.85 -5.52
CA LEU A 28 -14.63 -3.26 -4.66
C LEU A 28 -13.28 -3.64 -5.28
N SER A 29 -12.65 -2.71 -6.01
CA SER A 29 -11.32 -2.93 -6.57
C SER A 29 -10.34 -3.12 -5.41
N MET A 30 -9.81 -4.32 -5.26
CA MET A 30 -8.79 -4.64 -4.28
C MET A 30 -7.47 -4.01 -4.75
N GLU A 31 -6.90 -3.15 -3.92
CA GLU A 31 -5.58 -2.57 -4.15
C GLU A 31 -4.50 -3.57 -3.77
N THR A 32 -3.46 -3.72 -4.59
CA THR A 32 -2.36 -4.65 -4.35
C THR A 32 -1.07 -3.87 -4.11
N SER A 33 -0.32 -4.29 -3.10
CA SER A 33 1.01 -3.78 -2.77
C SER A 33 1.99 -4.92 -2.57
N CYS A 34 3.27 -4.60 -2.68
CA CYS A 34 4.36 -5.49 -2.34
C CYS A 34 5.28 -4.80 -1.33
N GLY A 35 5.86 -5.57 -0.41
CA GLY A 35 6.70 -5.05 0.66
C GLY A 35 7.81 -6.00 1.06
N VAL A 36 8.75 -5.49 1.86
CA VAL A 36 9.97 -6.23 2.23
C VAL A 36 10.18 -6.22 3.75
N VAL A 37 10.26 -7.41 4.36
CA VAL A 37 10.93 -7.58 5.65
C VAL A 37 12.43 -7.60 5.37
N LEU A 38 13.08 -6.45 5.54
CA LEU A 38 14.50 -6.30 5.20
C LEU A 38 15.37 -6.52 6.44
N VAL A 39 16.28 -7.49 6.36
CA VAL A 39 17.18 -7.88 7.45
C VAL A 39 18.62 -7.41 7.18
N ASN A 40 19.26 -6.86 8.20
CA ASN A 40 20.69 -6.57 8.24
C ASN A 40 21.26 -7.03 9.59
N TYR A 41 22.18 -8.00 9.58
CA TYR A 41 22.85 -8.54 10.78
C TYR A 41 21.93 -8.72 12.01
N GLY A 42 20.81 -9.43 11.85
CA GLY A 42 19.86 -9.72 12.95
C GLY A 42 18.93 -8.56 13.32
N THR A 43 19.00 -7.44 12.59
CA THR A 43 18.07 -6.31 12.73
C THR A 43 17.16 -6.18 11.51
N VAL A 44 15.97 -5.62 11.72
CA VAL A 44 14.92 -5.43 10.74
C VAL A 44 14.66 -3.94 10.55
N LEU A 45 14.54 -3.51 9.30
CA LEU A 45 14.21 -2.12 8.96
C LEU A 45 12.70 -1.87 9.11
N LEU A 46 12.35 -0.87 9.91
CA LEU A 46 11.01 -0.31 9.99
C LEU A 46 11.00 1.17 9.60
N LEU A 47 9.92 1.61 8.95
CA LEU A 47 9.68 3.00 8.58
C LEU A 47 8.52 3.60 9.38
N GLN A 48 8.63 4.88 9.72
CA GLN A 48 7.54 5.64 10.32
C GLN A 48 6.74 6.38 9.26
N TYR A 49 5.47 6.01 9.13
CA TYR A 49 4.55 6.62 8.18
C TYR A 49 4.00 7.96 8.70
N PRO A 50 3.48 8.86 7.84
CA PRO A 50 3.06 10.20 8.27
C PRO A 50 1.91 10.20 9.28
N GLN A 51 1.12 9.12 9.35
CA GLN A 51 0.05 8.95 10.33
C GLN A 51 0.58 8.46 11.70
N GLY A 52 1.89 8.25 11.84
CA GLY A 52 2.57 7.89 13.09
C GLY A 52 2.72 6.39 13.33
N HIS A 53 2.13 5.55 12.48
CA HIS A 53 2.31 4.10 12.55
C HIS A 53 3.68 3.68 12.00
N TRP A 54 4.14 2.53 12.46
CA TRP A 54 5.39 1.89 12.06
C TRP A 54 5.08 0.60 11.33
N ASP A 55 5.71 0.44 10.17
CA ASP A 55 5.53 -0.72 9.30
C ASP A 55 6.79 -0.96 8.46
N PHE A 56 6.81 -2.05 7.71
CA PHE A 56 7.85 -2.33 6.73
C PHE A 56 7.76 -1.39 5.50
N PRO A 57 8.86 -1.26 4.72
CA PRO A 57 8.82 -0.64 3.40
C PRO A 57 7.84 -1.37 2.46
N LYS A 58 6.97 -0.63 1.77
CA LYS A 58 5.98 -1.18 0.83
C LYS A 58 5.23 -0.11 0.03
N GLY A 59 5.01 -0.39 -1.25
CA GLY A 59 4.16 0.44 -2.10
C GLY A 59 3.34 -0.35 -3.12
N HIS A 60 2.79 0.33 -4.10
CA HIS A 60 1.75 -0.20 -5.00
C HIS A 60 2.37 -0.98 -6.14
N VAL A 61 1.67 -2.03 -6.59
CA VAL A 61 2.00 -2.64 -7.88
C VAL A 61 1.61 -1.67 -8.99
N GLU A 62 2.56 -1.37 -9.87
CA GLU A 62 2.36 -0.54 -11.06
C GLU A 62 2.21 -1.40 -12.33
N ASP A 63 1.62 -0.85 -13.39
CA ASP A 63 1.30 -1.59 -14.62
C ASP A 63 2.55 -2.06 -15.39
N ASP A 64 3.69 -1.42 -15.17
CA ASP A 64 4.98 -1.70 -15.80
C ASP A 64 5.96 -2.47 -14.90
N ASP A 65 5.57 -2.82 -13.67
CA ASP A 65 6.33 -3.74 -12.83
C ASP A 65 6.37 -5.14 -13.47
N ALA A 66 7.55 -5.74 -13.53
CA ALA A 66 7.74 -7.05 -14.18
C ALA A 66 7.07 -8.19 -13.38
N ASP A 67 7.19 -8.12 -12.05
CA ASP A 67 6.56 -9.01 -11.09
C ASP A 67 6.53 -8.37 -9.67
N HIS A 68 5.94 -9.07 -8.71
CA HIS A 68 5.83 -8.58 -7.33
C HIS A 68 7.18 -8.39 -6.61
N HIS A 69 8.23 -9.14 -6.96
CA HIS A 69 9.56 -8.92 -6.38
C HIS A 69 10.15 -7.61 -6.90
N SER A 70 9.96 -7.33 -8.19
CA SER A 70 10.37 -6.05 -8.79
C SER A 70 9.65 -4.86 -8.16
N THR A 71 8.35 -4.95 -7.89
CA THR A 71 7.60 -3.94 -7.12
C THR A 71 8.22 -3.76 -5.73
N ALA A 72 8.44 -4.85 -4.98
CA ALA A 72 8.96 -4.78 -3.63
C ALA A 72 10.36 -4.14 -3.57
N GLN A 73 11.24 -4.47 -4.53
CA GLN A 73 12.57 -3.90 -4.63
C GLN A 73 12.54 -2.42 -5.04
N ARG A 74 11.73 -2.06 -6.05
CA ARG A 74 11.56 -0.67 -6.51
C ARG A 74 11.10 0.22 -5.35
N GLU A 75 10.04 -0.19 -4.66
CA GLU A 75 9.47 0.55 -3.52
C GLU A 75 10.47 0.69 -2.37
N LEU A 76 11.19 -0.39 -2.03
CA LEU A 76 12.26 -0.31 -1.03
C LEU A 76 13.31 0.73 -1.42
N THR A 77 13.77 0.73 -2.68
CA THR A 77 14.76 1.69 -3.18
C THR A 77 14.22 3.12 -3.18
N GLU A 78 12.98 3.33 -3.59
CA GLU A 78 12.34 4.66 -3.59
C GLU A 78 12.18 5.22 -2.17
N GLU A 79 11.72 4.38 -1.23
CA GLU A 79 11.44 4.79 0.16
C GLU A 79 12.69 4.97 1.01
N THR A 80 13.75 4.22 0.73
CA THR A 80 14.92 4.08 1.63
C THR A 80 16.27 4.31 0.98
N GLY A 81 16.36 4.29 -0.35
CA GLY A 81 17.61 4.32 -1.10
C GLY A 81 18.41 3.00 -1.06
N ILE A 82 17.89 1.94 -0.44
CA ILE A 82 18.54 0.62 -0.38
C ILE A 82 18.19 -0.17 -1.65
N ASP A 83 19.22 -0.61 -2.37
CA ASP A 83 19.09 -1.30 -3.67
C ASP A 83 19.90 -2.60 -3.77
N GLN A 84 20.88 -2.79 -2.88
CA GLN A 84 21.68 -4.02 -2.81
C GLN A 84 21.07 -4.97 -1.79
N ILE A 85 20.10 -5.75 -2.25
CA ILE A 85 19.42 -6.76 -1.45
C ILE A 85 19.56 -8.15 -2.08
N GLN A 86 19.38 -9.18 -1.26
CA GLN A 86 19.23 -10.56 -1.70
C GLN A 86 17.93 -11.08 -1.11
N PHE A 87 16.97 -11.43 -1.98
CA PHE A 87 15.76 -12.10 -1.52
C PHE A 87 16.10 -13.46 -0.92
N VAL A 88 15.42 -13.80 0.16
CA VAL A 88 15.47 -15.14 0.77
C VAL A 88 14.42 -15.99 0.05
N ASP A 89 14.89 -17.08 -0.54
CA ASP A 89 14.05 -17.98 -1.33
C ASP A 89 12.89 -18.57 -0.50
N ASP A 90 11.82 -18.93 -1.21
CA ASP A 90 10.64 -19.64 -0.68
C ASP A 90 9.91 -18.94 0.47
N PHE A 91 10.05 -17.61 0.61
CA PHE A 91 9.27 -16.82 1.55
C PHE A 91 8.30 -15.87 0.84
N VAL A 92 7.00 -16.04 1.11
CA VAL A 92 5.98 -15.05 0.78
C VAL A 92 4.85 -15.12 1.80
N GLU A 93 4.47 -13.97 2.34
CA GLU A 93 3.32 -13.83 3.23
C GLU A 93 2.29 -12.87 2.63
N ARG A 94 1.01 -13.06 2.95
CA ARG A 94 -0.06 -12.16 2.49
C ARG A 94 -0.82 -11.60 3.68
N SER A 95 -0.88 -10.27 3.77
CA SER A 95 -1.81 -9.58 4.67
C SER A 95 -2.91 -8.85 3.91
N GLU A 96 -4.05 -8.64 4.56
CA GLU A 96 -5.17 -7.89 4.00
C GLU A 96 -5.77 -6.99 5.08
N TYR A 97 -6.07 -5.74 4.70
CA TYR A 97 -6.75 -4.82 5.59
C TYR A 97 -7.67 -3.89 4.80
N SER A 98 -8.59 -3.23 5.50
CA SER A 98 -9.48 -2.25 4.90
C SER A 98 -9.29 -0.88 5.52
N TYR A 99 -9.33 0.15 4.67
CA TYR A 99 -9.15 1.53 5.08
C TYR A 99 -10.20 2.42 4.41
N ARG A 100 -10.37 3.64 4.93
CA ARG A 100 -11.28 4.62 4.32
C ARG A 100 -10.49 5.70 3.60
N HIS A 101 -10.78 5.91 2.33
CA HIS A 101 -10.22 6.99 1.53
C HIS A 101 -11.35 7.79 0.88
N ARG A 102 -11.40 9.10 1.16
CA ARG A 102 -12.47 10.00 0.69
C ARG A 102 -13.88 9.45 0.95
N GLY A 103 -14.10 8.91 2.15
CA GLY A 103 -15.39 8.36 2.59
C GLY A 103 -15.72 6.97 2.03
N LYS A 104 -14.94 6.42 1.10
CA LYS A 104 -15.15 5.07 0.53
C LYS A 104 -14.27 4.05 1.25
N LYS A 105 -14.85 2.90 1.60
CA LYS A 105 -14.09 1.74 2.10
C LYS A 105 -13.31 1.15 0.93
N LYS A 106 -12.00 0.99 1.10
CA LYS A 106 -11.11 0.28 0.19
C LYS A 106 -10.56 -0.96 0.90
N VAL A 107 -10.28 -1.99 0.12
CA VAL A 107 -9.60 -3.21 0.58
C VAL A 107 -8.22 -3.22 -0.06
N LYS A 108 -7.21 -3.51 0.74
CA LYS A 108 -5.82 -3.62 0.30
C LYS A 108 -5.27 -4.97 0.72
N GLN A 109 -4.58 -5.63 -0.20
CA GLN A 109 -3.73 -6.78 0.08
C GLN A 109 -2.26 -6.39 -0.09
N VAL A 110 -1.39 -6.99 0.71
CA VAL A 110 0.07 -6.81 0.59
C VAL A 110 0.72 -8.18 0.52
N TYR A 111 1.60 -8.37 -0.47
CA TYR A 111 2.52 -9.49 -0.56
C TYR A 111 3.86 -9.10 0.05
N TRP A 112 4.31 -9.84 1.05
CA TRP A 112 5.53 -9.58 1.80
C TRP A 112 6.61 -10.57 1.42
N TYR A 113 7.78 -10.04 1.07
CA TYR A 113 8.98 -10.79 0.78
C TYR A 113 10.01 -10.57 1.87
N LEU A 114 10.92 -11.51 2.03
CA LEU A 114 12.02 -11.44 2.98
C LEU A 114 13.30 -11.23 2.19
N ALA A 115 14.12 -10.29 2.63
CA ALA A 115 15.40 -10.01 1.99
C ALA A 115 16.47 -9.68 3.02
N GLN A 116 17.72 -9.89 2.64
CA GLN A 116 18.90 -9.50 3.39
C GLN A 116 19.65 -8.39 2.66
N THR A 117 20.33 -7.54 3.41
CA THR A 117 21.25 -6.53 2.87
C THR A 117 22.45 -6.32 3.78
N GLU A 118 23.56 -5.88 3.21
CA GLU A 118 24.70 -5.32 3.96
C GLU A 118 24.64 -3.78 4.05
N GLN A 119 23.71 -3.13 3.34
CA GLN A 119 23.53 -1.68 3.36
C GLN A 119 22.76 -1.23 4.61
N ILE A 120 23.39 -0.38 5.43
CA ILE A 120 22.75 0.19 6.64
C ILE A 120 22.26 1.64 6.43
N SER A 121 22.83 2.35 5.45
CA SER A 121 22.52 3.76 5.23
C SER A 121 21.16 3.91 4.57
N VAL A 122 20.24 4.58 5.27
CA VAL A 122 18.90 4.87 4.77
C VAL A 122 18.81 6.34 4.38
N LYS A 123 18.35 6.60 3.16
CA LYS A 123 17.92 7.91 2.66
C LYS A 123 16.41 7.88 2.46
N LEU A 124 15.68 8.38 3.46
CA LEU A 124 14.23 8.40 3.42
C LEU A 124 13.69 9.26 2.27
N SER A 125 12.63 8.77 1.62
CA SER A 125 11.77 9.58 0.77
C SER A 125 10.94 10.58 1.58
N HIS A 126 10.23 11.47 0.88
CA HIS A 126 9.30 12.42 1.53
C HIS A 126 8.07 11.74 2.14
N GLU A 127 7.84 10.45 1.83
CA GLU A 127 6.68 9.71 2.30
C GLU A 127 6.81 9.26 3.75
N HIS A 128 8.04 9.23 4.27
CA HIS A 128 8.35 8.70 5.59
C HIS A 128 8.95 9.77 6.51
N ARG A 129 8.74 9.62 7.81
CA ARG A 129 9.20 10.57 8.84
C ARG A 129 10.42 10.10 9.62
N GLY A 130 10.69 8.81 9.61
CA GLY A 130 11.75 8.19 10.38
C GLY A 130 11.95 6.74 9.97
N TYR A 131 13.07 6.16 10.39
CA TYR A 131 13.37 4.74 10.25
C TYR A 131 14.07 4.24 11.51
N MET A 132 14.00 2.93 11.73
CA MET A 132 14.75 2.23 12.77
C MET A 132 15.23 0.89 12.23
N TRP A 133 16.45 0.53 12.60
CA TRP A 133 16.92 -0.85 12.58
C TRP A 133 16.76 -1.40 13.99
N LEU A 134 15.99 -2.48 14.14
CA LEU A 134 15.66 -3.09 15.43
C LEU A 134 15.89 -4.58 15.39
N ASP A 135 16.36 -5.19 16.48
CA ASP A 135 16.29 -6.65 16.58
C ASP A 135 14.83 -7.17 16.45
N TRP A 136 14.68 -8.47 16.22
CA TRP A 136 13.38 -9.09 15.98
C TRP A 136 12.34 -8.81 17.07
N ASP A 137 12.73 -8.86 18.35
CA ASP A 137 11.81 -8.67 19.47
C ASP A 137 11.35 -7.21 19.58
N MET A 138 12.28 -6.27 19.40
CA MET A 138 12.00 -4.84 19.41
C MET A 138 11.20 -4.42 18.16
N ALA A 139 11.50 -5.00 17.00
CA ALA A 139 10.72 -4.77 15.78
C ALA A 139 9.27 -5.22 15.97
N GLU A 140 9.03 -6.39 16.58
CA GLU A 140 7.67 -6.87 16.87
C GLU A 140 6.91 -5.93 17.81
N GLN A 141 7.58 -5.41 18.83
CA GLN A 141 6.99 -4.44 19.76
C GLN A 141 6.69 -3.10 19.10
N GLN A 142 7.53 -2.67 18.14
CA GLN A 142 7.42 -1.38 17.47
C GLN A 142 6.35 -1.37 16.37
N LEU A 143 6.15 -2.49 15.66
CA LEU A 143 5.14 -2.62 14.61
C LEU A 143 3.74 -2.27 15.14
N SER A 144 3.01 -1.46 14.36
CA SER A 144 1.72 -0.93 14.80
C SER A 144 0.53 -1.86 14.57
N HIS A 145 0.65 -2.84 13.68
CA HIS A 145 -0.44 -3.68 13.24
C HIS A 145 -0.16 -5.16 13.51
N GLU A 146 -1.14 -5.90 14.03
CA GLU A 146 -0.97 -7.32 14.34
C GLU A 146 -0.75 -8.17 13.09
N GLU A 147 -1.32 -7.76 11.96
CA GLU A 147 -1.14 -8.43 10.67
C GLU A 147 0.34 -8.41 10.25
N THR A 148 1.05 -7.29 10.42
CA THR A 148 2.47 -7.19 10.05
C THR A 148 3.40 -7.74 11.13
N LYS A 149 2.97 -7.78 12.40
CA LYS A 149 3.65 -8.61 13.42
C LYS A 149 3.58 -10.09 13.10
N SER A 150 2.45 -10.59 12.58
CA SER A 150 2.35 -11.97 12.14
C SER A 150 3.34 -12.27 11.01
N VAL A 151 3.47 -11.36 10.04
CA VAL A 151 4.47 -11.44 8.96
C VAL A 151 5.90 -11.50 9.54
N LEU A 152 6.22 -10.65 10.51
CA LEU A 152 7.53 -10.64 11.17
C LEU A 152 7.85 -11.99 11.83
N ARG A 153 6.89 -12.57 12.56
CA ARG A 153 7.04 -13.87 13.23
C ARG A 153 7.29 -14.99 12.21
N SER A 154 6.52 -15.01 11.11
CA SER A 154 6.76 -15.97 10.00
C SER A 154 8.14 -15.79 9.38
N ALA A 155 8.55 -14.54 9.11
CA ALA A 155 9.86 -14.24 8.53
C ALA A 155 11.00 -14.69 9.45
N ARG A 156 10.89 -14.41 10.74
CA ARG A 156 11.85 -14.87 11.75
C ARG A 156 11.94 -16.40 11.77
N GLN A 157 10.80 -17.09 11.84
CA GLN A 157 10.77 -18.56 11.84
C GLN A 157 11.42 -19.15 10.58
N HIS A 158 11.20 -18.54 9.41
CA HIS A 158 11.83 -18.96 8.16
C HIS A 158 13.34 -18.80 8.20
N MET A 159 13.83 -17.65 8.68
CA MET A 159 15.26 -17.40 8.90
C MET A 159 15.88 -18.40 9.87
N SER A 160 15.21 -18.70 10.99
CA SER A 160 15.67 -19.70 11.97
C SER A 160 15.80 -21.09 11.33
N ALA A 161 14.83 -21.48 10.49
CA ALA A 161 14.84 -22.78 9.81
C ALA A 161 15.99 -22.93 8.81
N LEU A 162 16.44 -21.81 8.24
CA LEU A 162 17.60 -21.74 7.35
C LEU A 162 18.94 -21.57 8.09
N GLY A 163 18.91 -21.34 9.42
CA GLY A 163 20.11 -21.03 10.21
C GLY A 163 20.68 -19.64 9.95
N LEU A 164 19.83 -18.69 9.57
CA LEU A 164 20.18 -17.31 9.18
C LEU A 164 19.73 -16.25 10.20
N GLU A 165 19.00 -16.64 11.25
CA GLU A 165 18.54 -15.75 12.33
C GLU A 165 19.67 -15.31 13.26
#